data_AF-A0A6P5SRB9-F1
#
_entry.id   AF-A0A6P5SRB9-F1
#
_cell.length_a   1.000
_cell.length_b   1.000
_cell.length_c   1.000
_cell.angle_alpha   90.00
_cell.angle_beta   90.00
_cell.angle_gamma   90.00
#
_symmetry.space_group_name_H-M   'P 1'
#
loop_
_entity.id
_entity.type
_entity.pdbx_description
1 polymer ?
#
loop_
_entity_poly.entity_id
_entity_poly.type
_entity_poly.pdbx_seq_one_letter_code
_entity_poly.pdbx_strand_id
1 'polypeptide(L)'
;MVDDDEKGRRGRVFTYGTLKRGFWNHSLMQELMRSGDAVFLGNYRSEEKYPLVCGPYRVPFLLNLPGLGQRVMGELYAVSSHGLARMDELEGTSRGHYERLPIKLEAEEEEEAAAANAYFAHSSYAMELWIKNGKMGLSTYSEKEARGYVKRQDRPQHLTFLDHIHLFLSSSSSSSSSSSSS
;
A
#
# COMPACT_ATOMS: atom_id res chain seq x y z
N MET A 1 -13.88 -38.07 8.42
CA MET A 1 -13.94 -36.75 7.77
C MET A 1 -12.76 -36.01 8.37
N VAL A 2 -11.68 -35.88 7.62
CA VAL A 2 -10.39 -35.48 8.19
C VAL A 2 -10.48 -33.99 8.47
N ASP A 3 -10.42 -33.63 9.75
CA ASP A 3 -10.18 -32.27 10.22
C ASP A 3 -8.74 -31.89 9.83
N ASP A 4 -8.56 -31.53 8.57
CA ASP A 4 -7.27 -31.29 7.92
C ASP A 4 -7.01 -29.78 7.75
N ASP A 5 -7.25 -28.96 8.78
CA ASP A 5 -7.04 -27.52 8.65
C ASP A 5 -6.55 -26.84 9.95
N GLU A 6 -5.67 -27.52 10.70
CA GLU A 6 -4.68 -26.81 11.53
C GLU A 6 -3.42 -26.49 10.72
N LYS A 7 -3.60 -26.04 9.47
CA LYS A 7 -2.54 -25.52 8.63
C LYS A 7 -2.20 -24.12 9.15
N GLY A 8 -1.31 -24.06 10.14
CA GLY A 8 -0.97 -22.90 10.95
C GLY A 8 -1.31 -21.55 10.30
N ARG A 9 -2.22 -20.80 10.93
CA ARG A 9 -2.81 -19.54 10.43
C ARG A 9 -1.76 -18.64 9.77
N ARG A 10 -1.61 -18.76 8.46
CA ARG A 10 -0.83 -17.82 7.63
C ARG A 10 -1.72 -16.62 7.36
N GLY A 11 -1.27 -15.44 7.76
CA GLY A 11 -1.95 -14.19 7.44
C GLY A 11 -1.79 -13.88 5.95
N ARG A 12 -2.85 -13.39 5.31
CA ARG A 12 -2.76 -12.87 3.94
C ARG A 12 -2.53 -11.36 3.99
N VAL A 13 -1.53 -10.89 3.25
CA VAL A 13 -1.19 -9.47 3.15
C VAL A 13 -1.19 -9.03 1.71
N PHE A 14 -1.94 -7.95 1.46
CA PHE A 14 -2.10 -7.35 0.14
C PHE A 14 -1.11 -6.22 -0.06
N THR A 15 -0.37 -6.29 -1.16
CA THR A 15 0.65 -5.29 -1.50
C THR A 15 0.27 -4.56 -2.78
N TYR A 16 0.29 -3.22 -2.74
CA TYR A 16 -0.18 -2.36 -3.84
C TYR A 16 0.90 -1.41 -4.37
N GLY A 17 2.12 -1.47 -3.84
CA GLY A 17 3.17 -0.50 -4.12
C GLY A 17 4.55 -1.14 -4.22
N THR A 18 5.51 -0.54 -3.52
CA THR A 18 6.95 -0.86 -3.64
C THR A 18 7.37 -2.25 -3.15
N LEU A 19 6.47 -2.99 -2.51
CA LEU A 19 6.70 -4.38 -2.09
C LEU A 19 6.54 -5.37 -3.26
N LYS A 20 5.89 -4.94 -4.36
CA LYS A 20 5.69 -5.74 -5.57
C LYS A 20 7.02 -6.15 -6.20
N ARG A 21 6.98 -7.21 -7.01
CA ARG A 21 8.15 -7.66 -7.79
C ARG A 21 8.68 -6.53 -8.68
N GLY A 22 10.00 -6.36 -8.71
CA GLY A 22 10.68 -5.32 -9.51
C GLY A 22 11.01 -4.01 -8.76
N PHE A 23 10.59 -3.86 -7.50
CA PHE A 23 10.86 -2.67 -6.70
C PHE A 23 11.91 -2.91 -5.60
N TRP A 24 12.48 -1.83 -5.03
CA TRP A 24 13.56 -1.90 -4.03
C TRP A 24 13.17 -2.61 -2.72
N ASN A 25 11.89 -2.58 -2.31
CA ASN A 25 11.45 -3.27 -1.08
C ASN A 25 11.15 -4.76 -1.31
N HIS A 26 11.25 -5.24 -2.56
CA HIS A 26 11.03 -6.65 -2.87
C HIS A 26 12.09 -7.57 -2.23
N SER A 27 13.26 -7.05 -1.83
CA SER A 27 14.29 -7.82 -1.12
C SER A 27 13.75 -8.45 0.17
N LEU A 28 12.91 -7.75 0.93
CA LEU A 28 12.28 -8.30 2.14
C LEU A 28 11.34 -9.46 1.79
N MET A 29 10.51 -9.30 0.76
CA MET A 29 9.60 -10.36 0.30
C MET A 29 10.39 -11.61 -0.14
N GLN A 30 11.49 -11.43 -0.88
CA GLN A 30 12.35 -12.53 -1.28
C GLN A 30 12.97 -13.27 -0.08
N GLU A 31 13.45 -12.53 0.94
CA GLU A 31 13.98 -13.13 2.17
C GLU A 31 12.92 -13.98 2.86
N LEU A 32 11.72 -13.44 3.07
CA LEU A 32 10.62 -14.17 3.71
C LEU A 32 10.21 -15.39 2.86
N MET A 33 10.15 -15.27 1.54
CA MET A 33 9.84 -16.38 0.65
C MET A 33 10.90 -17.49 0.72
N ARG A 34 12.18 -17.12 0.80
CA ARG A 34 13.29 -18.08 0.94
C ARG A 34 13.24 -18.85 2.27
N SER A 35 12.85 -18.18 3.35
CA SER A 35 12.66 -18.82 4.66
C SER A 35 11.34 -19.61 4.76
N GLY A 36 10.44 -19.51 3.77
CA GLY A 36 9.11 -20.11 3.81
C GLY A 36 8.09 -19.33 4.66
N ASP A 37 8.46 -18.12 5.08
CA ASP A 37 7.64 -17.18 5.83
C ASP A 37 6.69 -16.36 4.95
N ALA A 38 6.92 -16.31 3.63
CA ALA A 38 6.02 -15.69 2.66
C ALA A 38 5.79 -16.59 1.44
N VAL A 39 4.60 -16.57 0.86
CA VAL A 39 4.25 -17.33 -0.33
C VAL A 39 3.41 -16.45 -1.24
N PHE A 40 3.81 -16.30 -2.50
CA PHE A 40 3.02 -15.59 -3.50
C PHE A 40 1.78 -16.42 -3.86
N LEU A 41 0.60 -15.83 -3.71
CA LEU A 41 -0.68 -16.49 -4.01
C LEU A 41 -1.17 -16.17 -5.42
N GLY A 42 -0.96 -14.94 -5.90
CA GLY A 42 -1.44 -14.50 -7.21
C GLY A 42 -1.74 -13.01 -7.25
N ASN A 43 -2.33 -12.58 -8.37
CA ASN A 43 -2.79 -11.22 -8.60
C ASN A 43 -4.23 -11.06 -8.12
N TYR A 44 -4.45 -10.03 -7.30
CA TYR A 44 -5.73 -9.73 -6.70
C TYR A 44 -6.00 -8.23 -6.82
N ARG A 45 -7.28 -7.86 -6.77
CA ARG A 45 -7.70 -6.45 -6.74
C ARG A 45 -8.67 -6.22 -5.60
N SER A 46 -8.76 -4.99 -5.13
CA SER A 46 -9.75 -4.63 -4.12
C SER A 46 -11.18 -4.79 -4.67
N GLU A 47 -12.05 -5.44 -3.88
CA GLU A 47 -13.49 -5.60 -4.21
C GLU A 47 -14.15 -4.22 -4.31
N GLU A 48 -13.91 -3.42 -3.26
CA GLU A 48 -14.36 -2.05 -3.13
C GLU A 48 -13.34 -1.08 -3.74
N LYS A 49 -13.82 0.10 -4.15
CA LYS A 49 -12.94 1.16 -4.66
C LYS A 49 -12.23 1.85 -3.50
N TYR A 50 -10.92 2.01 -3.62
CA TYR A 50 -10.11 2.76 -2.66
C TYR A 50 -9.24 3.79 -3.40
N PRO A 51 -9.12 5.00 -2.85
CA PRO A 51 -8.24 6.00 -3.43
C PRO A 51 -6.78 5.67 -3.08
N LEU A 52 -6.00 5.31 -4.10
CA LEU A 52 -4.56 5.17 -4.02
C LEU A 52 -3.90 6.45 -4.52
N VAL A 53 -3.11 7.11 -3.68
CA VAL A 53 -2.48 8.39 -4.03
C VAL A 53 -0.98 8.35 -3.78
N CYS A 54 -0.25 9.26 -4.44
CA CYS A 54 1.17 9.47 -4.18
C CYS A 54 1.33 10.56 -3.12
N GLY A 55 1.92 10.20 -1.99
CA GLY A 55 2.32 11.14 -0.94
C GLY A 55 3.71 11.72 -1.18
N PRO A 56 4.38 12.22 -0.11
CA PRO A 56 5.74 12.72 -0.21
C PRO A 56 6.68 11.67 -0.82
N TYR A 57 7.64 12.12 -1.63
CA TYR A 57 8.64 11.26 -2.27
C TYR A 57 8.06 10.18 -3.21
N ARG A 58 6.88 10.42 -3.80
CA ARG A 58 6.15 9.46 -4.67
C ARG A 58 5.79 8.15 -3.98
N VAL A 59 5.69 8.15 -2.65
CA VAL A 59 5.30 6.95 -1.90
C VAL A 59 3.82 6.66 -2.13
N PRO A 60 3.43 5.41 -2.45
CA PRO A 60 2.03 5.04 -2.56
C PRO A 60 1.37 4.98 -1.17
N PHE A 61 0.21 5.61 -1.03
CA PHE A 61 -0.63 5.58 0.16
C PHE A 61 -2.04 5.14 -0.23
N LEU A 62 -2.47 4.00 0.32
CA LEU A 62 -3.85 3.54 0.21
C LEU A 62 -4.69 4.15 1.33
N LEU A 63 -5.75 4.86 1.00
CA LEU A 63 -6.59 5.52 2.00
C LEU A 63 -7.80 4.64 2.30
N ASN A 64 -8.17 4.51 3.59
CA ASN A 64 -9.32 3.70 4.00
C ASN A 64 -10.65 4.45 3.76
N LEU A 65 -10.94 4.73 2.49
CA LEU A 65 -12.12 5.45 2.04
C LEU A 65 -12.86 4.58 1.00
N PRO A 66 -13.64 3.57 1.45
CA PRO A 66 -14.38 2.69 0.56
C PRO A 66 -15.39 3.50 -0.28
N GLY A 67 -15.49 3.15 -1.56
CA GLY A 67 -16.37 3.80 -2.53
C GLY A 67 -15.75 5.00 -3.25
N LEU A 68 -14.52 5.41 -2.90
CA LEU A 68 -13.78 6.48 -3.58
C LEU A 68 -12.63 5.94 -4.44
N GLY A 69 -12.20 6.71 -5.43
CA GLY A 69 -11.06 6.33 -6.27
C GLY A 69 -11.38 5.19 -7.23
N GLN A 70 -10.55 4.14 -7.23
CA GLN A 70 -10.59 3.04 -8.19
C GLN A 70 -10.32 1.70 -7.48
N ARG A 71 -10.56 0.57 -8.16
CA ARG A 71 -10.11 -0.74 -7.68
C ARG A 71 -8.60 -0.82 -7.79
N VAL A 72 -7.93 -1.06 -6.66
CA VAL A 72 -6.47 -1.07 -6.61
C VAL A 72 -5.99 -2.48 -6.91
N MET A 73 -5.17 -2.60 -7.95
CA MET A 73 -4.55 -3.86 -8.34
C MET A 73 -3.22 -4.07 -7.63
N GLY A 74 -3.03 -5.28 -7.10
CA GLY A 74 -1.85 -5.63 -6.32
C GLY A 74 -1.54 -7.12 -6.36
N GLU A 75 -0.66 -7.52 -5.45
CA GLU A 75 -0.19 -8.90 -5.31
C GLU A 75 -0.50 -9.37 -3.89
N LEU A 76 -1.06 -10.58 -3.79
CA LEU A 76 -1.42 -11.20 -2.53
C LEU A 76 -0.35 -12.20 -2.10
N TYR A 77 0.09 -12.07 -0.84
CA TYR A 77 1.08 -12.96 -0.25
C TYR A 77 0.55 -13.58 1.04
N ALA A 78 0.76 -14.89 1.22
CA ALA A 78 0.51 -15.58 2.47
C ALA A 78 1.78 -15.55 3.32
N VAL A 79 1.72 -14.86 4.45
CA VAL A 79 2.83 -14.72 5.39
C VAL A 79 2.58 -15.45 6.71
N SER A 80 3.64 -15.97 7.32
CA SER A 80 3.60 -16.50 8.68
C SER A 80 3.46 -15.35 9.70
N SER A 81 3.18 -15.67 10.95
CA SER A 81 3.20 -14.68 12.05
C SER A 81 4.54 -13.94 12.14
N HIS A 82 5.65 -14.61 11.83
CA HIS A 82 6.98 -14.01 11.82
C HIS A 82 7.16 -13.03 10.65
N GLY A 83 6.80 -13.45 9.42
CA GLY A 83 6.88 -12.57 8.25
C GLY A 83 5.95 -11.36 8.35
N LEU A 84 4.78 -11.53 8.96
CA LEU A 84 3.85 -10.43 9.25
C LEU A 84 4.46 -9.38 10.19
N ALA A 85 5.12 -9.81 11.27
CA ALA A 85 5.79 -8.90 12.20
C ALA A 85 6.89 -8.08 11.51
N ARG A 86 7.65 -8.70 10.59
CA ARG A 86 8.69 -8.02 9.80
C ARG A 86 8.10 -6.93 8.89
N MET A 87 6.96 -7.19 8.27
CA MET A 87 6.27 -6.17 7.46
C MET A 87 5.69 -5.04 8.32
N ASP A 88 5.11 -5.38 9.47
CA ASP A 88 4.58 -4.40 10.42
C ASP A 88 5.69 -3.46 10.94
N GLU A 89 6.88 -3.99 11.21
CA GLU A 89 8.07 -3.21 11.56
C GLU A 89 8.54 -2.31 10.41
N LEU A 90 8.60 -2.85 9.19
CA LEU A 90 8.96 -2.07 7.99
C LEU A 90 7.99 -0.91 7.80
N GLU A 91 6.68 -1.14 7.83
CA GLU A 91 5.71 -0.07 7.62
C GLU A 91 5.64 0.88 8.82
N GLY A 92 5.90 0.38 10.03
CA GLY A 92 5.88 1.15 11.27
C GLY A 92 4.48 1.27 11.86
N THR A 93 3.70 0.18 11.82
CA THR A 93 2.34 0.15 12.37
C THR A 93 2.31 0.48 13.86
N SER A 94 3.30 0.01 14.63
CA SER A 94 3.43 0.34 16.05
C SER A 94 3.69 1.83 16.31
N ARG A 95 4.19 2.58 15.32
CA ARG A 95 4.43 4.03 15.39
C ARG A 95 3.27 4.87 14.84
N GLY A 96 2.19 4.22 14.39
CA GLY A 96 1.06 4.89 13.73
C GLY A 96 1.40 5.43 12.33
N HIS A 97 2.43 4.90 11.66
CA HIS A 97 2.72 5.28 10.28
C HIS A 97 1.63 4.78 9.33
N TYR A 98 1.27 3.50 9.44
CA TYR A 98 0.19 2.88 8.68
C TYR A 98 -0.67 2.04 9.63
N GLU A 99 -1.92 1.81 9.24
CA GLU A 99 -2.87 0.99 9.99
C GLU A 99 -3.15 -0.28 9.19
N ARG A 100 -2.89 -1.44 9.80
CA ARG A 100 -3.19 -2.73 9.17
C ARG A 100 -4.66 -3.05 9.39
N LEU A 101 -5.45 -2.96 8.33
CA LEU A 101 -6.90 -3.18 8.37
C LEU A 101 -7.30 -4.32 7.42
N PRO A 102 -8.38 -5.05 7.74
CA PRO A 102 -8.90 -6.09 6.85
C PRO A 102 -9.43 -5.45 5.57
N ILE A 103 -9.10 -6.05 4.44
CA ILE A 103 -9.55 -5.66 3.11
C ILE A 103 -10.13 -6.88 2.39
N LYS A 104 -11.21 -6.66 1.65
CA LYS A 104 -11.77 -7.64 0.74
C LYS A 104 -11.12 -7.51 -0.62
N LEU A 105 -10.64 -8.63 -1.13
CA LEU A 105 -10.06 -8.74 -2.45
C LEU A 105 -10.86 -9.73 -3.27
N GLU A 106 -10.81 -9.58 -4.58
CA GLU A 106 -11.33 -10.54 -5.54
C GLU A 106 -10.16 -11.01 -6.42
N ALA A 107 -10.13 -12.31 -6.72
CA ALA A 107 -9.15 -12.85 -7.67
C ALA A 107 -9.38 -12.25 -9.06
N GLU A 108 -8.31 -12.09 -9.84
CA GLU A 108 -8.42 -11.54 -11.18
C GLU A 108 -9.01 -12.56 -12.17
N GLU A 109 -8.65 -13.83 -12.00
CA GLU A 109 -9.12 -14.95 -12.86
C GLU A 109 -10.37 -15.64 -12.30
N GLU A 110 -10.58 -15.60 -10.99
CA GLU A 110 -11.71 -16.24 -10.30
C GLU A 110 -12.59 -15.18 -9.63
N GLU A 111 -13.91 -15.34 -9.70
CA GLU A 111 -14.85 -14.43 -9.01
C GLU A 111 -15.03 -14.85 -7.54
N GLU A 112 -13.93 -15.16 -6.86
CA GLU A 112 -13.90 -15.57 -5.45
C GLU A 112 -13.32 -14.47 -4.57
N ALA A 113 -14.05 -14.15 -3.49
CA ALA A 113 -13.63 -13.16 -2.51
C ALA A 113 -12.59 -13.74 -1.55
N ALA A 114 -11.42 -13.12 -1.49
CA ALA A 114 -10.34 -13.44 -0.57
C ALA A 114 -10.23 -12.37 0.53
N ALA A 115 -10.24 -12.80 1.78
CA ALA A 115 -9.96 -11.93 2.93
C ALA A 115 -8.46 -11.80 3.16
N ALA A 116 -7.98 -10.56 3.26
CA ALA A 116 -6.57 -10.24 3.54
C ALA A 116 -6.46 -8.97 4.37
N ASN A 117 -5.25 -8.56 4.72
CA ASN A 117 -4.97 -7.27 5.34
C ASN A 117 -4.13 -6.40 4.42
N ALA A 118 -4.41 -5.10 4.40
CA ALA A 118 -3.58 -4.11 3.72
C ALA A 118 -3.15 -3.01 4.71
N TYR A 119 -2.05 -2.35 4.38
CA TYR A 119 -1.57 -1.19 5.12
C TYR A 119 -2.26 0.06 4.59
N PHE A 120 -3.13 0.66 5.39
CA PHE A 120 -3.82 1.90 5.05
C PHE A 120 -3.13 3.09 5.70
N ALA A 121 -3.16 4.23 5.02
CA ALA A 121 -2.75 5.51 5.57
C ALA A 121 -3.57 5.85 6.81
N HIS A 122 -2.92 6.43 7.82
CA HIS A 122 -3.59 6.78 9.06
C HIS A 122 -4.72 7.80 8.82
N SER A 123 -5.86 7.58 9.46
CA SER A 123 -7.07 8.40 9.29
C SER A 123 -6.83 9.91 9.46
N SER A 124 -5.87 10.30 10.32
CA SER A 124 -5.54 11.70 10.60
C SER A 124 -5.13 12.51 9.38
N TYR A 125 -4.45 11.91 8.39
CA TYR A 125 -3.95 12.61 7.19
C TYR A 125 -4.46 11.96 5.89
N ALA A 126 -5.19 10.85 5.97
CA ALA A 126 -5.69 10.13 4.80
C ALA A 126 -6.58 11.03 3.92
N MET A 127 -7.54 11.74 4.52
CA MET A 127 -8.44 12.64 3.80
C MET A 127 -7.70 13.84 3.19
N GLU A 128 -6.71 14.37 3.89
CA GLU A 128 -5.90 15.48 3.37
C GLU A 128 -5.08 15.05 2.15
N LEU A 129 -4.45 13.88 2.19
CA LEU A 129 -3.74 13.30 1.03
C LEU A 129 -4.67 13.12 -0.18
N TRP A 130 -5.92 12.72 0.06
CA TRP A 130 -6.93 12.60 -0.99
C TRP A 130 -7.21 13.93 -1.67
N ILE A 131 -7.51 14.96 -0.87
CA ILE A 131 -7.79 16.31 -1.37
C ILE A 131 -6.55 16.90 -2.04
N LYS A 132 -5.37 16.68 -1.48
CA LYS A 132 -4.08 17.15 -2.00
C LYS A 132 -3.79 16.64 -3.40
N ASN A 133 -4.16 15.39 -3.67
CA ASN A 133 -4.05 14.77 -5.00
C ASN A 133 -5.23 15.13 -5.93
N GLY A 134 -6.00 16.16 -5.59
CA GLY A 134 -7.14 16.61 -6.40
C GLY A 134 -8.31 15.63 -6.41
N LYS A 135 -8.42 14.77 -5.39
CA LYS A 135 -9.41 13.68 -5.32
C LYS A 135 -9.33 12.73 -6.53
N MET A 136 -8.11 12.44 -6.99
CA MET A 136 -7.85 11.46 -8.05
C MET A 136 -7.00 10.31 -7.53
N GLY A 137 -7.49 9.08 -7.74
CA GLY A 137 -6.85 7.85 -7.30
C GLY A 137 -6.27 7.07 -8.47
N LEU A 138 -5.16 6.38 -8.21
CA LEU A 138 -4.48 5.50 -9.14
C LEU A 138 -5.14 4.12 -9.11
N SER A 139 -5.25 3.46 -10.25
CA SER A 139 -5.70 2.06 -10.35
C SER A 139 -4.58 1.07 -9.99
N THR A 140 -3.34 1.39 -10.32
CA THR A 140 -2.17 0.59 -9.95
C THR A 140 -0.91 1.45 -9.90
N TYR A 141 0.03 1.08 -9.03
CA TYR A 141 1.30 1.79 -8.91
C TYR A 141 2.33 1.15 -9.85
N SER A 142 2.71 1.89 -10.90
CA SER A 142 3.70 1.47 -11.90
C SER A 142 4.96 2.34 -11.83
N GLU A 143 5.95 2.03 -12.66
CA GLU A 143 7.20 2.79 -12.75
C GLU A 143 6.99 4.26 -13.11
N LYS A 144 5.94 4.57 -13.89
CA LYS A 144 5.56 5.93 -14.26
C LYS A 144 5.28 6.79 -13.03
N GLU A 145 4.52 6.26 -12.08
CA GLU A 145 4.18 6.89 -10.81
C GLU A 145 5.38 6.89 -9.86
N ALA A 146 6.20 5.84 -9.90
CA ALA A 146 7.45 5.74 -9.16
C ALA A 146 8.57 6.65 -9.71
N ARG A 147 8.35 7.36 -10.80
CA ARG A 147 9.34 8.27 -11.40
C ARG A 147 9.70 9.39 -10.42
N GLY A 148 10.94 9.38 -9.95
CA GLY A 148 11.42 10.32 -8.93
C GLY A 148 11.12 9.89 -7.49
N TYR A 149 10.83 8.60 -7.26
CA TYR A 149 10.73 8.08 -5.90
C TYR A 149 12.04 8.22 -5.14
N VAL A 150 11.94 8.66 -3.88
CA VAL A 150 13.08 8.76 -2.96
C VAL A 150 12.96 7.69 -1.86
N LYS A 151 14.00 6.87 -1.72
CA LYS A 151 14.07 5.79 -0.73
C LYS A 151 14.10 6.33 0.69
N ARG A 152 13.60 5.55 1.63
CA ARG A 152 13.56 5.93 3.07
C ARG A 152 14.94 6.31 3.61
N GLN A 153 16.00 5.60 3.20
CA GLN A 153 17.38 5.90 3.62
C GLN A 153 17.88 7.27 3.10
N ASP A 154 17.43 7.67 1.90
CA ASP A 154 17.79 8.93 1.24
C ASP A 154 16.90 10.11 1.70
N ARG A 155 15.86 9.83 2.49
CA ARG A 155 14.98 10.87 3.05
C ARG A 155 15.65 11.57 4.24
N PRO A 156 15.24 12.82 4.54
CA PRO A 156 15.76 13.55 5.69
C PRO A 156 15.47 12.82 6.99
N GLN A 157 16.52 12.41 7.70
CA GLN A 157 16.44 11.71 8.99
C GLN A 157 16.11 12.65 10.17
N HIS A 158 16.23 13.97 9.98
CA HIS A 158 15.91 14.97 11.00
C HIS A 158 14.39 15.19 11.19
N LEU A 159 13.56 14.66 10.28
CA LEU A 159 12.11 14.78 10.31
C LEU A 159 11.46 13.40 10.50
N THR A 160 10.34 13.37 11.22
CA THR A 160 9.57 12.14 11.37
C THR A 160 8.73 11.84 10.13
N PHE A 161 8.21 10.62 10.03
CA PHE A 161 7.29 10.23 8.95
C PHE A 161 6.09 11.17 8.83
N LEU A 162 5.53 11.58 9.98
CA LEU A 162 4.39 12.50 10.03
C LEU A 162 4.80 13.91 9.59
N ASP A 163 5.97 14.40 10.01
CA ASP A 163 6.50 15.70 9.53
C ASP A 163 6.59 15.74 8.01
N HIS A 164 7.12 14.67 7.38
CA HIS A 164 7.19 14.58 5.92
C HIS A 164 5.82 14.71 5.26
N ILE A 165 4.79 14.09 5.85
CA ILE A 165 3.41 14.19 5.35
C ILE A 165 2.86 15.60 5.54
N HIS A 166 3.01 16.17 6.74
CA HIS A 166 2.52 17.51 7.03
C HIS A 166 3.16 18.55 6.12
N LEU A 167 4.49 18.51 5.93
CA LEU A 167 5.20 19.41 5.01
C LEU A 167 4.70 19.27 3.57
N PHE A 168 4.47 18.04 3.12
CA PHE A 168 3.89 17.79 1.80
C PHE A 168 2.48 18.37 1.65
N LEU A 169 1.63 18.19 2.66
CA LEU A 169 0.28 18.75 2.69
C LEU A 169 0.29 20.28 2.76
N SER A 170 1.18 20.87 3.58
CA SER A 170 1.35 22.32 3.72
C SER A 170 2.00 23.00 2.51
N SER A 171 2.80 22.29 1.73
CA SER A 171 3.43 22.85 0.53
C SER A 171 2.36 23.26 -0.48
N SER A 172 2.01 24.55 -0.60
CA SER A 172 1.04 25.03 -1.57
C SER A 172 1.34 24.46 -2.96
N SER A 173 0.42 23.65 -3.50
CA SER A 173 0.49 23.27 -4.91
C SER A 173 0.20 24.54 -5.69
N SER A 174 1.24 25.22 -6.16
CA SER A 174 1.09 26.19 -7.25
C SER A 174 0.58 25.41 -8.45
N SER A 175 -0.74 25.24 -8.55
CA SER A 175 -1.39 24.85 -9.79
C SER A 175 -1.25 26.02 -10.75
N SER A 176 -0.11 26.09 -11.43
CA SER A 176 -0.09 26.58 -12.81
C SER A 176 -0.52 25.42 -13.69
N SER A 177 -1.78 25.43 -14.08
CA SER A 177 -2.17 24.94 -15.41
C SER A 177 -3.28 25.83 -15.92
N SER A 178 -2.85 26.80 -16.71
CA SER A 178 -3.62 27.29 -17.85
C SER A 178 -4.01 26.09 -18.70
N SER A 179 -5.31 25.91 -18.91
CA SER A 179 -5.80 25.47 -20.21
C SER A 179 -6.78 26.53 -20.69
N SER A 180 -6.21 27.47 -21.43
CA SER A 180 -6.95 28.16 -22.48
C SER A 180 -7.25 27.10 -23.54
N SER A 181 -8.51 26.92 -23.89
CA SER A 181 -8.87 26.48 -25.24
C SER A 181 -10.25 27.07 -25.56
N SER A 182 -10.29 27.69 -26.73
CA SER A 182 -11.24 28.68 -27.24
C SER A 182 -12.70 28.25 -27.33
#